data_AF-F0BKZ0-F1
#
_entry.id   AF-F0BKZ0-F1
#
_cell.length_a   1.000
_cell.length_b   1.000
_cell.length_c   1.000
_cell.angle_alpha   90.00
_cell.angle_beta   90.00
_cell.angle_gamma   90.00
#
_symmetry.space_group_name_H-M   'P 1'
#
loop_
_entity.id
_entity.type
_entity.pdbx_description
1 polymer ?
#
loop_
_entity_poly.entity_id
_entity_poly.type
_entity_poly.pdbx_seq_one_letter_code
_entity_poly.pdbx_strand_id
1 'polypeptide(L)' 'MSAFALSTVRHKDRERADLAAHLKAFAKRGGKVQKLGATPVRKSLSRREANDARVIKV' A
#
# COMPACT_ATOMS: atom_id res chain seq x y z
N MET A 1 -14.36 -4.72 7.74
CA MET A 1 -14.29 -5.12 6.31
C MET A 1 -13.30 -4.21 5.62
N SER A 2 -12.21 -4.73 5.07
CA SER A 2 -11.22 -3.93 4.34
C SER A 2 -11.82 -3.47 3.01
N ALA A 3 -11.83 -2.16 2.78
CA ALA A 3 -12.31 -1.53 1.55
C ALA A 3 -11.30 -1.77 0.41
N PHE A 4 -11.09 -3.03 0.01
CA PHE A 4 -10.55 -3.31 -1.31
C PHE A 4 -11.64 -2.96 -2.32
N ALA A 5 -11.74 -1.66 -2.63
CA ALA A 5 -12.64 -1.16 -3.64
C ALA A 5 -12.43 -2.00 -4.90
N LEU A 6 -13.52 -2.58 -5.39
CA LEU A 6 -13.57 -3.37 -6.62
C LEU A 6 -13.47 -2.41 -7.81
N SER A 7 -12.40 -1.63 -7.86
CA SER A 7 -12.18 -0.59 -8.85
C SER A 7 -11.55 -1.19 -10.10
N THR A 8 -12.08 -0.79 -11.26
CA THR A 8 -11.56 -1.24 -12.56
C THR A 8 -10.11 -0.78 -12.73
N VAL A 9 -9.36 -1.47 -13.61
CA VAL A 9 -7.96 -1.09 -13.93
C VAL A 9 -7.87 0.39 -14.33
N ARG A 10 -8.81 0.87 -15.16
CA ARG A 10 -8.89 2.27 -15.59
C ARG A 10 -9.06 3.25 -14.42
N HIS A 11 -9.78 2.87 -13.37
CA HIS A 11 -9.93 3.72 -12.19
C HIS A 11 -8.60 3.85 -11.44
N LYS A 12 -7.91 2.72 -11.25
CA LYS A 12 -6.58 2.70 -10.61
C LYS A 12 -5.55 3.49 -11.42
N ASP A 13 -5.63 3.47 -12.74
CA ASP A 13 -4.73 4.23 -13.60
C ASP A 13 -4.95 5.75 -13.49
N ARG A 14 -6.21 6.19 -13.36
CA ARG A 14 -6.52 7.60 -13.07
C ARG A 14 -5.98 8.02 -11.71
N GLU A 15 -6.23 7.22 -10.67
CA GLU A 15 -5.70 7.48 -9.33
C GLU A 15 -4.17 7.57 -9.32
N ARG A 16 -3.48 6.70 -10.08
CA ARG A 16 -2.02 6.77 -10.23
C ARG A 16 -1.56 8.05 -10.92
N ALA A 17 -2.27 8.49 -11.95
CA ALA A 17 -1.95 9.73 -12.66
C ALA A 17 -2.11 10.96 -11.73
N ASP A 18 -3.18 11.00 -10.94
CA ASP A 18 -3.45 12.07 -9.99
C ASP A 18 -2.38 12.12 -8.88
N LEU A 19 -2.02 10.95 -8.33
CA LEU A 19 -0.93 10.84 -7.36
C LEU A 19 0.41 11.31 -7.95
N ALA A 20 0.72 10.95 -9.20
CA ALA A 20 1.92 11.42 -9.86
C ALA A 20 1.93 12.94 -10.05
N ALA A 21 0.79 13.55 -10.36
CA ALA A 21 0.66 15.00 -10.45
C ALA A 21 0.89 15.68 -9.09
N HIS A 22 0.33 15.14 -8.01
CA HIS A 22 0.55 15.64 -6.66
C HIS A 22 2.00 15.53 -6.21
N LEU A 23 2.66 14.40 -6.49
CA LEU A 23 4.09 14.24 -6.17
C LEU A 23 4.97 15.24 -6.93
N LYS A 24 4.68 15.49 -8.21
CA LYS A 24 5.37 16.52 -9.00
C LYS A 24 5.15 17.92 -8.43
N ALA A 25 3.92 18.25 -8.05
CA ALA A 25 3.60 19.54 -7.44
C ALA A 25 4.30 19.73 -6.08
N PHE A 26 4.36 18.68 -5.27
CA PHE A 26 5.07 18.68 -3.99
C PHE A 26 6.59 18.87 -4.18
N ALA A 27 7.19 18.15 -5.14
CA ALA A 27 8.60 18.32 -5.49
C ALA A 27 8.92 19.73 -6.00
N LYS A 28 8.05 20.32 -6.84
CA LYS A 28 8.19 21.70 -7.34
C LYS A 28 8.19 22.74 -6.21
N ARG A 29 7.50 22.48 -5.11
CA ARG A 29 7.45 23.34 -3.92
C ARG A 29 8.64 23.13 -2.96
N GLY A 30 9.64 22.33 -3.35
CA GLY A 30 10.81 22.02 -2.52
C GLY A 30 10.62 20.86 -1.56
N GLY A 31 9.49 20.15 -1.64
CA GLY A 31 9.23 18.94 -0.87
C GLY A 31 10.14 17.78 -1.31
N LYS A 32 10.71 17.06 -0.35
CA LYS A 32 11.55 15.88 -0.61
C LYS A 32 10.73 14.61 -0.48
N VAL A 33 10.59 13.87 -1.57
CA VAL A 33 9.95 12.54 -1.56
C VAL A 33 11.02 11.49 -1.34
N GLN A 34 10.94 10.75 -0.23
CA GLN A 34 11.86 9.66 0.05
C GLN A 34 11.18 8.33 -0.30
N LYS A 35 11.78 7.57 -1.22
CA LYS A 35 11.33 6.21 -1.51
C LYS A 35 11.83 5.31 -0.39
N LEU A 36 11.01 5.12 0.64
CA LEU A 36 11.14 4.00 1.56
C LEU A 36 11.06 2.75 0.67
N GLY A 37 12.13 1.95 0.63
CA GLY A 37 12.29 0.85 -0.32
C GLY A 37 11.27 -0.28 -0.13
N ALA A 38 11.69 -1.54 -0.22
CA ALA A 38 10.85 -2.65 0.22
C ALA A 38 10.80 -2.65 1.76
N THR A 39 10.16 -1.64 2.36
CA THR A 39 9.76 -1.71 3.76
C THR A 39 8.94 -2.98 3.87
N PRO A 40 9.36 -3.98 4.66
CA PRO A 40 8.68 -5.25 4.72
C PRO A 40 7.28 -4.96 5.28
N VAL A 41 6.31 -4.85 4.38
CA VAL A 41 4.90 -4.90 4.73
C VAL A 41 4.77 -6.28 5.35
N ARG A 42 4.52 -6.35 6.66
CA ARG A 42 4.32 -7.63 7.34
C ARG A 42 3.39 -8.44 6.45
N LYS A 43 3.82 -9.63 6.03
CA LYS A 43 2.99 -10.52 5.21
C LYS A 43 1.62 -10.56 5.87
N SER A 44 0.58 -10.16 5.15
CA SER A 44 -0.78 -10.34 5.64
C SER A 44 -0.98 -11.84 5.78
N LEU A 45 -0.92 -12.34 7.02
CA LEU A 45 -1.11 -13.76 7.29
C LEU A 45 -2.49 -14.15 6.76
N SER A 46 -2.55 -15.26 6.03
CA SER A 46 -3.82 -15.94 5.78
C SER A 46 -4.43 -16.37 7.13
N ARG A 47 -5.75 -16.60 7.16
CA ARG A 47 -6.43 -17.06 8.40
C ARG A 47 -5.77 -18.31 9.00
N ARG A 48 -5.26 -19.20 8.14
CA ARG A 48 -4.55 -20.41 8.55
C ARG A 48 -3.22 -20.08 9.21
N GLU A 49 -2.37 -19.30 8.56
CA GLU A 49 -1.08 -18.88 9.12
C GLU A 49 -1.23 -18.08 10.42
N ALA A 50 -2.29 -17.27 10.54
CA ALA A 50 -2.61 -16.55 11.77
C ALA A 50 -3.05 -17.47 12.93
N ASN A 51 -3.77 -18.57 12.62
CA ASN A 51 -4.14 -19.57 13.61
C ASN A 51 -2.93 -20.40 14.04
N ASP A 52 -2.10 -20.86 13.11
CA ASP A 52 -0.91 -21.65 13.40
C ASP A 52 0.09 -20.85 14.26
N ALA A 53 0.29 -19.56 13.96
CA ALA A 53 1.13 -18.67 14.77
C ALA A 53 0.62 -18.46 16.21
N ARG A 54 -0.68 -18.64 16.47
CA ARG A 54 -1.24 -18.59 17.83
C ARG A 54 -1.02 -19.88 18.61
N VAL A 55 -1.00 -21.03 17.93
CA VAL A 55 -0.83 -22.34 18.56
C VAL A 55 0.62 -22.57 19.01
N ILE A 56 1.60 -21.99 18.31
CA ILE A 56 3.04 -22.13 18.64
C ILE A 56 3.42 -21.34 19.92
N LYS A 57 2.53 -20.50 20.47
CA LYS A 57 2.80 -19.68 21.65
C LYS A 57 2.27 -20.31 22.95
N VAL A 58 2.57 -21.61 23.15
CA VAL A 58 2.37 -22.34 24.42
C VAL A 58 3.69 -22.95 24.84
#